data_AF-A0A9P3M1Q4-F1
#
_entry.id   AF-A0A9P3M1Q4-F1
#
_cell.length_a   1.000
_cell.length_b   1.000
_cell.length_c   1.000
_cell.angle_alpha   90.00
_cell.angle_beta   90.00
_cell.angle_gamma   90.00
#
_symmetry.space_group_name_H-M   'P 1'
#
loop_
_entity.id
_entity.type
_entity.pdbx_description
1 polymer ?
#
loop_
_entity_poly.entity_id
_entity_poly.type
_entity_poly.pdbx_seq_one_letter_code
_entity_poly.pdbx_strand_id
1 'polypeptide(L)'
;MKMGDYYNVKENSKTGDIQYVSKKELTSSDPFSPVHCPTCRRPIVQLLRYGRQVKHSFLSERIRKFRTSQEKEMIEVQERLDQAQQGVARNADKFILFLNNWSGFQNPPEKSRRLGQFAAKKDLLPNIDFRYIDEVYRIPFAQAKRWETLIIPLWQPLLDMLQIYKKGISAPTKTLHEAVVSYVYRLYATMDYNNEELMVDNEGAVQIEIQRHIQECGLQSAGHGGPSVPDSLEAITNTFLIILHLVNRAMDKAGTRSGWYWLVEDVIHCAKIFAQRQTETAVEGRHWRKAANGQLNKMQLCCESMIWLSCHTNSADRSVHRRTFNTKEKRMKDGQTLQYEFRNLLNVLEDGYLSKAVEIRDECRRRSKGMQDKLESALRVIRGYGESLTRDEKWSIHQAMSVSMQGAGHFYQCSNGHTYVIADCGQAYLEGNCPECGTTIGGTNHELTGGNRPDQEFEGFYDRDQLTYAQVRNRENEQARAAIQAMLAQDQGFDRQLIWAQEQERRNQQERRNQQERRNQQERRNQQIRNQVILEGQVRHQEEQHRARMQREREQQPCLLL
;
A
#
# COMPACT_ATOMS: atom_id res chain seq x y z
N MET A 1 12.09 -47.56 -20.50
CA MET A 1 11.31 -47.24 -19.28
C MET A 1 11.47 -48.40 -18.31
N LYS A 2 12.06 -48.21 -17.12
CA LYS A 2 12.21 -49.27 -16.11
C LYS A 2 10.95 -49.31 -15.23
N MET A 3 10.42 -50.49 -14.90
CA MET A 3 9.16 -50.62 -14.15
C MET A 3 9.24 -50.07 -12.71
N GLY A 4 10.42 -50.12 -12.08
CA GLY A 4 10.67 -49.58 -10.73
C GLY A 4 10.54 -48.05 -10.61
N ASP A 5 10.50 -47.32 -11.73
CA ASP A 5 10.27 -45.88 -11.74
C ASP A 5 8.78 -45.54 -11.48
N TYR A 6 7.87 -46.51 -11.63
CA TYR A 6 6.41 -46.29 -11.62
C TYR A 6 5.67 -47.01 -10.49
N TYR A 7 6.30 -48.00 -9.87
CA TYR A 7 5.69 -48.87 -8.86
C TYR A 7 6.62 -49.04 -7.66
N ASN A 8 6.03 -49.17 -6.47
CA ASN A 8 6.74 -49.55 -5.26
C ASN A 8 7.08 -51.04 -5.33
N VAL A 9 8.37 -51.34 -5.17
CA VAL A 9 8.91 -52.68 -5.24
C VAL A 9 9.14 -53.19 -3.82
N LYS A 10 8.63 -54.39 -3.52
CA LYS A 10 9.12 -55.21 -2.40
C LYS A 10 9.99 -56.31 -3.01
N GLU A 11 11.25 -56.33 -2.61
CA GLU A 11 12.19 -57.37 -3.01
C GLU A 11 12.22 -58.44 -1.92
N ASN A 12 11.98 -59.68 -2.31
CA ASN A 12 11.93 -60.80 -1.37
C ASN A 12 13.37 -61.26 -1.09
N SER A 13 13.89 -60.93 0.09
CA SER A 13 15.31 -61.06 0.47
C SER A 13 15.86 -62.49 0.48
N LYS A 14 15.02 -63.51 0.25
CA LYS A 14 15.42 -64.92 0.16
C LYS A 14 15.39 -65.51 -1.26
N THR A 15 14.62 -64.96 -2.20
CA THR A 15 14.49 -65.51 -3.56
C THR A 15 14.96 -64.54 -4.65
N GLY A 16 15.18 -63.26 -4.32
CA GLY A 16 15.52 -62.24 -5.30
C GLY A 16 14.33 -61.82 -6.19
N ASP A 17 13.13 -62.32 -5.89
CA ASP A 17 11.94 -61.97 -6.66
C ASP A 17 11.45 -60.56 -6.35
N ILE A 18 11.21 -59.81 -7.41
CA ILE A 18 10.75 -58.42 -7.39
C ILE A 18 9.22 -58.41 -7.48
N GLN A 19 8.55 -58.09 -6.37
CA GLN A 19 7.09 -57.92 -6.34
C GLN A 19 6.71 -56.43 -6.39
N TYR A 20 5.85 -56.07 -7.33
CA TYR A 20 5.31 -54.71 -7.46
C TYR A 20 4.02 -54.59 -6.67
N VAL A 21 4.04 -53.84 -5.56
CA VAL A 21 2.99 -53.88 -4.53
C VAL A 21 1.94 -52.78 -4.71
N SER A 22 2.38 -51.59 -5.09
CA SER A 22 1.48 -50.45 -5.28
C SER A 22 2.07 -49.46 -6.28
N LYS A 23 1.23 -48.57 -6.81
CA LYS A 23 1.67 -47.47 -7.68
C LYS A 23 2.48 -46.47 -6.84
N LYS A 24 3.58 -45.95 -7.37
CA LYS A 24 4.28 -44.82 -6.72
C LYS A 24 3.38 -43.58 -6.73
N GLU A 25 3.46 -42.79 -5.67
CA GLU A 25 2.86 -41.46 -5.61
C GLU A 25 3.51 -40.55 -6.65
N LEU A 26 2.70 -39.69 -7.28
CA LEU A 26 3.20 -38.69 -8.22
C LEU A 26 3.88 -37.57 -7.41
N THR A 27 5.20 -37.62 -7.30
CA THR A 27 5.96 -36.51 -6.70
C THR A 27 6.10 -35.38 -7.72
N SER A 28 5.94 -34.13 -7.27
CA SER A 28 6.02 -32.93 -8.11
C SER A 28 7.43 -32.63 -8.64
N SER A 29 8.44 -33.42 -8.28
CA SER A 29 9.86 -33.10 -8.46
C SER A 29 10.50 -33.65 -9.73
N ASP A 30 9.94 -34.69 -10.36
CA ASP A 30 10.57 -35.31 -11.53
C ASP A 30 9.87 -34.93 -12.85
N PRO A 31 10.48 -34.07 -13.69
CA PRO A 31 9.93 -33.72 -14.99
C PRO A 31 10.01 -34.93 -15.93
N PHE A 32 8.90 -35.65 -16.06
CA PHE A 32 8.73 -36.62 -17.12
C PHE A 32 8.71 -35.91 -18.48
N SER A 33 9.74 -36.10 -19.30
CA SER A 33 9.79 -35.59 -20.67
C SER A 33 8.78 -36.35 -21.54
N PRO A 34 7.81 -35.67 -22.19
CA PRO A 34 6.81 -36.35 -23.01
C PRO A 34 7.47 -37.08 -24.17
N VAL A 35 7.08 -38.34 -24.37
CA VAL A 35 7.55 -39.15 -25.50
C VAL A 35 6.85 -38.65 -26.77
N HIS A 36 7.63 -38.26 -27.77
CA HIS A 36 7.13 -37.79 -29.05
C HIS A 36 7.25 -38.90 -30.09
N CYS A 37 6.33 -38.92 -31.05
CA CYS A 37 6.44 -39.77 -32.23
C CYS A 37 7.72 -39.38 -32.99
N PRO A 38 8.65 -40.31 -33.28
CA PRO A 38 9.89 -40.01 -33.99
C PRO A 38 9.65 -39.53 -35.42
N THR A 39 8.49 -39.84 -36.01
CA THR A 39 8.15 -39.48 -37.39
C THR A 39 7.47 -38.11 -37.48
N CYS A 40 6.44 -37.84 -36.67
CA CYS A 40 5.64 -36.60 -36.78
C CYS A 40 5.87 -35.60 -35.65
N ARG A 41 6.76 -35.92 -34.69
CA ARG A 41 7.04 -35.15 -33.47
C ARG A 41 5.82 -34.84 -32.61
N ARG A 42 4.64 -35.41 -32.90
CA ARG A 42 3.45 -35.25 -32.06
C ARG A 42 3.64 -36.03 -30.75
N PRO A 43 3.25 -35.47 -29.60
CA PRO A 43 3.32 -36.17 -28.33
C PRO A 43 2.38 -37.39 -28.34
N ILE A 44 2.86 -38.51 -27.78
CA ILE A 44 2.07 -39.74 -27.69
C ILE A 44 1.17 -39.65 -26.44
N VAL A 45 -0.11 -39.35 -26.63
CA VAL A 45 -1.05 -38.98 -25.55
C VAL A 45 -1.90 -40.16 -25.01
N GLN A 46 -2.07 -41.24 -25.77
CA GLN A 46 -3.02 -42.33 -25.48
C GLN A 46 -2.34 -43.67 -25.10
N LEU A 47 -1.29 -43.66 -24.29
CA LEU A 47 -0.70 -44.90 -23.77
C LEU A 47 -1.43 -45.37 -22.51
N LEU A 48 -2.05 -46.55 -22.53
CA LEU A 48 -2.74 -47.13 -21.37
C LEU A 48 -1.81 -47.37 -20.16
N ARG A 49 -0.54 -47.69 -20.40
CA ARG A 49 0.45 -48.02 -19.34
C ARG A 49 1.09 -46.78 -18.67
N TYR A 50 1.32 -45.69 -19.41
CA TYR A 50 2.03 -44.49 -18.93
C TYR A 50 1.19 -43.21 -18.99
N GLY A 51 -0.05 -43.30 -19.45
CA GLY A 51 -0.93 -42.16 -19.70
C GLY A 51 -1.19 -41.29 -18.47
N ARG A 52 -1.13 -41.86 -17.25
CA ARG A 52 -1.27 -41.09 -16.01
C ARG A 52 -0.13 -40.09 -15.82
N GLN A 53 1.13 -40.53 -15.89
CA GLN A 53 2.30 -39.65 -15.72
C GLN A 53 2.42 -38.64 -16.88
N VAL A 54 2.13 -39.07 -18.11
CA VAL A 54 2.12 -38.18 -19.29
C VAL A 54 1.04 -37.10 -19.16
N LYS A 55 -0.19 -37.45 -18.76
CA LYS A 55 -1.27 -36.48 -18.53
C LYS A 55 -0.93 -35.53 -17.36
N HIS A 56 -0.32 -36.06 -16.31
CA HIS A 56 0.14 -35.26 -15.17
C HIS A 56 1.20 -34.23 -15.58
N SER A 57 2.20 -34.60 -16.41
CA SER A 57 3.22 -33.66 -16.86
C SER A 57 2.66 -32.57 -17.78
N PHE A 58 1.77 -32.92 -18.72
CA PHE A 58 1.08 -31.92 -19.55
C PHE A 58 0.20 -30.97 -18.73
N LEU A 59 -0.51 -31.49 -17.74
CA LEU A 59 -1.31 -30.69 -16.83
C LEU A 59 -0.42 -29.74 -16.02
N SER A 60 0.66 -30.27 -15.42
CA SER A 60 1.62 -29.48 -14.64
C SER A 60 2.23 -28.34 -15.45
N GLU A 61 2.60 -28.60 -16.70
CA GLU A 61 3.17 -27.57 -17.60
C GLU A 61 2.14 -26.49 -17.96
N ARG A 62 0.89 -26.87 -18.22
CA ARG A 62 -0.20 -25.90 -18.44
C ARG A 62 -0.47 -25.04 -17.20
N ILE A 63 -0.46 -25.66 -16.02
CA ILE A 63 -0.62 -24.96 -14.74
C ILE A 63 0.51 -23.97 -14.53
N ARG A 64 1.75 -24.40 -14.77
CA ARG A 64 2.93 -23.54 -14.65
C ARG A 64 2.82 -22.34 -15.60
N LYS A 65 2.52 -22.56 -16.88
CA LYS A 65 2.34 -21.47 -17.86
C LYS A 65 1.22 -20.51 -17.47
N PHE A 66 0.09 -21.03 -17.01
CA PHE A 66 -1.03 -20.21 -16.52
C PHE A 66 -0.62 -19.36 -15.32
N ARG A 67 0.05 -19.96 -14.32
CA ARG A 67 0.55 -19.25 -13.14
C ARG A 67 1.54 -18.16 -13.49
N THR A 68 2.56 -18.47 -14.30
CA THR A 68 3.55 -17.48 -14.72
C THR A 68 2.91 -16.33 -15.50
N SER A 69 1.89 -16.60 -16.33
CA SER A 69 1.14 -15.54 -17.02
C SER A 69 0.36 -14.66 -16.04
N GLN A 70 -0.34 -15.26 -15.08
CA GLN A 70 -1.13 -14.52 -14.09
C GLN A 70 -0.26 -13.74 -13.10
N GLU A 71 0.88 -14.29 -12.70
CA GLU A 71 1.86 -13.63 -11.83
C GLU A 71 2.46 -12.41 -12.54
N LYS A 72 2.79 -12.53 -13.83
CA LYS A 72 3.24 -11.39 -14.64
C LYS A 72 2.16 -10.31 -14.75
N GLU A 73 0.91 -10.68 -15.08
CA GLU A 73 -0.21 -9.74 -15.10
C GLU A 73 -0.40 -9.04 -13.74
N MET A 74 -0.26 -9.78 -12.63
CA MET A 74 -0.38 -9.23 -11.28
C MET A 74 0.70 -8.19 -10.98
N ILE A 75 1.96 -8.48 -11.31
CA ILE A 75 3.08 -7.56 -11.10
C ILE A 75 2.85 -6.26 -11.88
N GLU A 76 2.48 -6.37 -13.16
CA GLU A 76 2.21 -5.20 -14.01
C GLU A 76 1.04 -4.34 -13.47
N VAL A 77 -0.01 -4.98 -12.95
CA VAL A 77 -1.14 -4.27 -12.35
C VAL A 77 -0.74 -3.62 -11.03
N GLN A 78 0.07 -4.29 -10.20
CA GLN A 78 0.54 -3.76 -8.93
C GLN A 78 1.43 -2.52 -9.13
N GLU A 79 2.32 -2.53 -10.13
CA GLU A 79 3.13 -1.35 -10.46
C GLU A 79 2.27 -0.16 -10.89
N ARG A 80 1.23 -0.40 -11.70
CA ARG A 80 0.26 0.65 -12.07
C ARG A 80 -0.53 1.16 -10.87
N LEU A 81 -0.91 0.26 -9.96
CA LEU A 81 -1.61 0.61 -8.73
C LEU A 81 -0.72 1.49 -7.84
N ASP A 82 0.55 1.14 -7.66
CA ASP A 82 1.48 1.92 -6.85
C ASP A 82 1.69 3.33 -7.42
N GLN A 83 1.80 3.45 -8.75
CA GLN A 83 1.85 4.77 -9.42
C GLN A 83 0.56 5.57 -9.21
N ALA A 84 -0.61 4.91 -9.34
CA ALA A 84 -1.89 5.55 -9.10
C ALA A 84 -2.04 6.02 -7.64
N GLN A 85 -1.62 5.20 -6.66
CA GLN A 85 -1.64 5.55 -5.23
C GLN A 85 -0.80 6.80 -4.95
N GLN A 86 0.40 6.90 -5.53
CA GLN A 86 1.22 8.10 -5.41
C GLN A 86 0.56 9.33 -6.02
N GLY A 87 -0.09 9.17 -7.19
CA GLY A 87 -0.85 10.25 -7.84
C GLY A 87 -2.04 10.73 -7.00
N VAL A 88 -2.75 9.81 -6.37
CA VAL A 88 -3.86 10.11 -5.45
C VAL A 88 -3.36 10.82 -4.20
N ALA A 89 -2.28 10.33 -3.57
CA ALA A 89 -1.69 10.95 -2.39
C ALA A 89 -1.31 12.43 -2.64
N ARG A 90 -0.71 12.75 -3.79
CA ARG A 90 -0.34 14.12 -4.16
C ARG A 90 -1.51 15.08 -4.34
N ASN A 91 -2.69 14.56 -4.70
CA ASN A 91 -3.88 15.37 -5.00
C ASN A 91 -4.94 15.32 -3.90
N ALA A 92 -4.81 14.37 -2.95
CA ALA A 92 -5.74 14.19 -1.85
C ALA A 92 -5.90 15.47 -1.02
N ASP A 93 -4.81 16.13 -0.63
CA ASP A 93 -4.88 17.33 0.22
C ASP A 93 -5.58 18.50 -0.48
N LYS A 94 -5.36 18.67 -1.78
CA LYS A 94 -6.06 19.67 -2.60
C LYS A 94 -7.56 19.38 -2.68
N PHE A 95 -7.93 18.11 -2.76
CA PHE A 95 -9.33 17.69 -2.70
C PHE A 95 -9.95 17.98 -1.32
N ILE A 96 -9.26 17.63 -0.23
CA ILE A 96 -9.75 17.89 1.13
C ILE A 96 -9.91 19.38 1.40
N LEU A 97 -8.98 20.24 0.95
CA LEU A 97 -9.08 21.69 1.08
C LEU A 97 -10.27 22.30 0.32
N PHE A 98 -10.71 21.64 -0.75
CA PHE A 98 -11.89 22.06 -1.51
C PHE A 98 -13.21 21.72 -0.82
N LEU A 99 -13.23 20.74 0.10
CA LEU A 99 -14.44 20.36 0.82
C LEU A 99 -14.85 21.45 1.81
N ASN A 100 -16.12 21.84 1.73
CA ASN A 100 -16.75 22.80 2.64
C ASN A 100 -17.70 22.09 3.60
N ASN A 101 -17.93 22.71 4.76
CA ASN A 101 -18.86 22.21 5.77
C ASN A 101 -20.27 22.09 5.21
N TRP A 102 -20.92 20.97 5.53
CA TRP A 102 -22.23 20.60 5.01
C TRP A 102 -23.37 21.08 5.91
N SER A 103 -24.39 21.72 5.32
CA SER A 103 -25.48 22.39 6.07
C SER A 103 -26.85 21.70 6.02
N GLY A 104 -27.03 20.55 5.35
CA GLY A 104 -28.36 19.93 5.15
C GLY A 104 -28.45 18.44 5.46
N PHE A 105 -28.97 18.03 6.63
CA PHE A 105 -29.09 16.60 6.96
C PHE A 105 -30.17 15.88 6.11
N GLN A 106 -29.76 14.91 5.29
CA GLN A 106 -30.67 14.00 4.59
C GLN A 106 -30.06 12.59 4.51
N ASN A 107 -30.83 11.58 4.94
CA ASN A 107 -30.41 10.20 4.80
C ASN A 107 -30.64 9.71 3.36
N PRO A 108 -29.64 9.09 2.72
CA PRO A 108 -29.84 8.46 1.43
C PRO A 108 -30.81 7.27 1.56
N PRO A 109 -31.69 7.03 0.56
CA PRO A 109 -32.52 5.83 0.54
C PRO A 109 -31.66 4.56 0.58
N GLU A 110 -32.00 3.60 1.44
CA GLU A 110 -31.25 2.34 1.55
C GLU A 110 -31.20 1.56 0.21
N LYS A 111 -32.27 1.64 -0.57
CA LYS A 111 -32.36 1.01 -1.91
C LYS A 111 -31.42 1.64 -2.96
N SER A 112 -30.98 2.88 -2.78
CA SER A 112 -30.04 3.51 -3.72
C SER A 112 -28.57 3.19 -3.41
N ARG A 113 -28.28 2.72 -2.19
CA ARG A 113 -26.93 2.33 -1.73
C ARG A 113 -26.47 1.02 -2.35
N ARG A 114 -26.01 1.06 -3.59
CA ARG A 114 -25.63 -0.15 -4.36
C ARG A 114 -24.25 -0.70 -4.02
N LEU A 115 -23.37 0.10 -3.40
CA LEU A 115 -22.01 -0.33 -3.08
C LEU A 115 -22.07 -1.44 -2.02
N GLY A 116 -21.34 -2.53 -2.23
CA GLY A 116 -21.41 -3.69 -1.34
C GLY A 116 -22.61 -4.63 -1.57
N GLN A 117 -23.61 -4.22 -2.38
CA GLN A 117 -24.72 -5.09 -2.76
C GLN A 117 -24.34 -6.02 -3.91
N PHE A 118 -24.88 -7.23 -3.90
CA PHE A 118 -24.70 -8.20 -4.98
C PHE A 118 -25.74 -7.96 -6.08
N ALA A 119 -25.30 -7.91 -7.35
CA ALA A 119 -26.21 -7.69 -8.48
C ALA A 119 -27.13 -8.89 -8.70
N ALA A 120 -26.61 -10.11 -8.54
CA ALA A 120 -27.37 -11.36 -8.47
C ALA A 120 -26.98 -12.19 -7.24
N LYS A 121 -27.90 -13.02 -6.74
CA LYS A 121 -27.67 -13.89 -5.57
C LYS A 121 -26.52 -14.89 -5.74
N LYS A 122 -26.10 -15.16 -6.98
CA LYS A 122 -25.00 -16.07 -7.33
C LYS A 122 -23.65 -15.37 -7.51
N ASP A 123 -23.62 -14.04 -7.47
CA ASP A 123 -22.38 -13.30 -7.66
C ASP A 123 -21.44 -13.54 -6.49
N LEU A 124 -20.18 -13.79 -6.80
CA LEU A 124 -19.14 -14.05 -5.80
C LEU A 124 -18.57 -12.78 -5.18
N LEU A 125 -18.82 -11.62 -5.80
CA LEU A 125 -18.27 -10.33 -5.39
C LEU A 125 -19.34 -9.24 -5.48
N PRO A 126 -19.27 -8.22 -4.60
CA PRO A 126 -20.24 -7.14 -4.55
C PRO A 126 -20.02 -6.12 -5.68
N ASN A 127 -21.00 -5.26 -5.89
CA ASN A 127 -20.87 -4.09 -6.73
C ASN A 127 -19.87 -3.10 -6.11
N ILE A 128 -18.95 -2.60 -6.94
CA ILE A 128 -17.88 -1.68 -6.57
C ILE A 128 -18.06 -0.28 -7.17
N ASP A 129 -19.18 0.01 -7.84
CA ASP A 129 -19.36 1.25 -8.59
C ASP A 129 -19.36 2.50 -7.71
N PHE A 130 -18.32 3.32 -7.88
CA PHE A 130 -18.19 4.65 -7.25
C PHE A 130 -18.76 5.78 -8.12
N ARG A 131 -19.44 5.49 -9.23
CA ARG A 131 -20.15 6.49 -10.02
C ARG A 131 -21.47 6.88 -9.33
N TYR A 132 -21.95 8.10 -9.62
CA TYR A 132 -23.23 8.62 -9.14
C TYR A 132 -23.33 8.73 -7.61
N ILE A 133 -22.21 8.91 -6.90
CA ILE A 133 -22.22 9.10 -5.44
C ILE A 133 -22.98 10.35 -5.00
N ASP A 134 -23.11 11.34 -5.88
CA ASP A 134 -23.98 12.51 -5.70
C ASP A 134 -25.46 12.13 -5.64
N GLU A 135 -25.91 11.26 -6.54
CA GLU A 135 -27.30 10.80 -6.56
C GLU A 135 -27.59 9.85 -5.40
N VAL A 136 -26.67 8.91 -5.14
CA VAL A 136 -26.82 7.84 -4.16
C VAL A 136 -26.72 8.34 -2.74
N TYR A 137 -25.65 9.07 -2.41
CA TYR A 137 -25.34 9.51 -1.05
C TYR A 137 -25.72 10.98 -0.81
N ARG A 138 -26.31 11.66 -1.81
CA ARG A 138 -26.65 13.08 -1.74
C ARG A 138 -25.44 13.99 -1.52
N ILE A 139 -24.24 13.58 -1.99
CA ILE A 139 -23.04 14.42 -1.96
C ILE A 139 -23.19 15.55 -3.00
N PRO A 140 -22.69 16.80 -2.78
CA PRO A 140 -22.83 17.84 -3.79
C PRO A 140 -22.15 17.42 -5.08
N PHE A 141 -22.81 17.64 -6.22
CA PHE A 141 -22.30 17.26 -7.54
C PHE A 141 -20.85 17.71 -7.78
N ALA A 142 -20.50 18.94 -7.39
CA ALA A 142 -19.13 19.45 -7.54
C ALA A 142 -18.09 18.66 -6.72
N GLN A 143 -18.44 18.23 -5.50
CA GLN A 143 -17.56 17.39 -4.67
C GLN A 143 -17.47 15.97 -5.25
N ALA A 144 -18.59 15.41 -5.69
CA ALA A 144 -18.63 14.08 -6.31
C ALA A 144 -17.80 14.02 -7.59
N LYS A 145 -17.83 15.05 -8.45
CA LYS A 145 -17.01 15.10 -9.67
C LYS A 145 -15.52 15.23 -9.40
N ARG A 146 -15.12 16.02 -8.40
CA ARG A 146 -13.71 16.06 -7.99
C ARG A 146 -13.24 14.75 -7.38
N TRP A 147 -14.09 14.10 -6.59
CA TRP A 147 -13.83 12.76 -6.07
C TRP A 147 -13.64 11.74 -7.19
N GLU A 148 -14.54 11.74 -8.18
CA GLU A 148 -14.44 10.86 -9.35
C GLU A 148 -13.09 11.05 -10.05
N THR A 149 -12.68 12.30 -10.27
CA THR A 149 -11.37 12.64 -10.85
C THR A 149 -10.20 12.10 -10.01
N LEU A 150 -10.32 12.16 -8.68
CA LEU A 150 -9.29 11.69 -7.76
C LEU A 150 -9.19 10.15 -7.74
N ILE A 151 -10.31 9.43 -7.82
CA ILE A 151 -10.37 7.97 -7.69
C ILE A 151 -10.21 7.24 -9.03
N ILE A 152 -10.53 7.87 -10.17
CA ILE A 152 -10.38 7.28 -11.51
C ILE A 152 -9.04 6.55 -11.72
N PRO A 153 -7.86 7.08 -11.30
CA PRO A 153 -6.59 6.39 -11.44
C PRO A 153 -6.52 5.04 -10.71
N LEU A 154 -7.21 4.90 -9.58
CA LEU A 154 -7.29 3.63 -8.82
C LEU A 154 -8.30 2.65 -9.43
N TRP A 155 -9.26 3.15 -10.20
CA TRP A 155 -10.36 2.36 -10.77
C TRP A 155 -9.90 1.33 -11.80
N GLN A 156 -9.00 1.72 -12.71
CA GLN A 156 -8.52 0.79 -13.76
C GLN A 156 -7.73 -0.38 -13.18
N PRO A 157 -6.72 -0.18 -12.29
CA PRO A 157 -6.06 -1.27 -11.59
C PRO A 157 -7.05 -2.17 -10.81
N LEU A 158 -8.07 -1.58 -10.18
CA LEU A 158 -9.09 -2.34 -9.47
C LEU A 158 -9.87 -3.28 -10.39
N LEU A 159 -10.29 -2.79 -11.57
CA LEU A 159 -10.96 -3.61 -12.58
C LEU A 159 -10.04 -4.70 -13.13
N ASP A 160 -8.76 -4.39 -13.38
CA ASP A 160 -7.77 -5.37 -13.84
C ASP A 160 -7.57 -6.49 -12.81
N MET A 161 -7.46 -6.15 -11.51
CA MET A 161 -7.38 -7.14 -10.42
C MET A 161 -8.62 -8.02 -10.35
N LEU A 162 -9.81 -7.45 -10.55
CA LEU A 162 -11.05 -8.23 -10.64
C LEU A 162 -11.07 -9.17 -11.85
N GLN A 163 -10.48 -8.77 -12.98
CA GLN A 163 -10.34 -9.66 -14.13
C GLN A 163 -9.38 -10.80 -13.84
N ILE A 164 -8.24 -10.52 -13.19
CA ILE A 164 -7.27 -11.55 -12.75
C ILE A 164 -7.95 -12.55 -11.80
N TYR A 165 -8.71 -12.05 -10.81
CA TYR A 165 -9.51 -12.89 -9.92
C TYR A 165 -10.48 -13.79 -10.69
N LYS A 166 -11.26 -13.22 -11.62
CA LYS A 166 -12.22 -13.98 -12.45
C LYS A 166 -11.51 -15.06 -13.28
N LYS A 167 -10.40 -14.72 -13.94
CA LYS A 167 -9.56 -15.67 -14.69
C LYS A 167 -9.04 -16.81 -13.80
N GLY A 168 -8.59 -16.47 -12.59
CA GLY A 168 -8.08 -17.43 -11.60
C GLY A 168 -9.15 -18.39 -11.07
N ILE A 169 -10.39 -17.91 -10.90
CA ILE A 169 -11.54 -18.77 -10.56
C ILE A 169 -11.95 -19.64 -11.74
N SER A 170 -11.92 -19.13 -12.96
CA SER A 170 -12.20 -19.94 -14.16
C SER A 170 -10.97 -20.71 -14.65
N ALA A 171 -9.95 -20.90 -13.80
CA ALA A 171 -8.71 -21.55 -14.22
C ALA A 171 -8.99 -22.97 -14.73
N PRO A 172 -8.25 -23.45 -15.76
CA PRO A 172 -8.40 -24.80 -16.29
C PRO A 172 -8.28 -25.91 -15.24
N THR A 173 -7.54 -25.64 -14.16
CA THR A 173 -7.41 -26.56 -13.01
C THR A 173 -8.67 -26.66 -12.19
N LYS A 174 -9.38 -25.54 -12.01
CA LYS A 174 -10.57 -25.50 -11.19
C LYS A 174 -11.73 -26.17 -11.92
N THR A 175 -11.89 -25.88 -13.20
CA THR A 175 -12.88 -26.55 -14.04
C THR A 175 -12.60 -28.05 -14.15
N LEU A 176 -11.33 -28.45 -14.28
CA LEU A 176 -10.94 -29.86 -14.25
C LEU A 176 -11.20 -30.50 -12.87
N HIS A 177 -10.90 -29.80 -11.78
CA HIS A 177 -11.18 -30.26 -10.42
C HIS A 177 -12.68 -30.44 -10.20
N GLU A 178 -13.50 -29.45 -10.53
CA GLU A 178 -14.97 -29.50 -10.44
C GLU A 178 -15.55 -30.63 -11.33
N ALA A 179 -15.02 -30.84 -12.54
CA ALA A 179 -15.43 -31.93 -13.41
C ALA A 179 -15.06 -33.31 -12.85
N VAL A 180 -13.86 -33.46 -12.27
CA VAL A 180 -13.41 -34.70 -11.62
C VAL A 180 -14.26 -34.98 -10.38
N VAL A 181 -14.46 -33.99 -9.51
CA VAL A 181 -15.35 -34.09 -8.34
C VAL A 181 -16.74 -34.55 -8.78
N SER A 182 -17.33 -33.88 -9.77
CA SER A 182 -18.66 -34.24 -10.29
C SER A 182 -18.71 -35.63 -10.94
N TYR A 183 -17.61 -36.09 -11.55
CA TYR A 183 -17.51 -37.43 -12.10
C TYR A 183 -17.42 -38.49 -11.00
N VAL A 184 -16.58 -38.27 -9.99
CA VAL A 184 -16.41 -39.18 -8.87
C VAL A 184 -17.70 -39.27 -8.04
N TYR A 185 -18.37 -38.15 -7.75
CA TYR A 185 -19.69 -38.15 -7.10
C TYR A 185 -20.73 -38.95 -7.90
N ARG A 186 -20.75 -38.84 -9.23
CA ARG A 186 -21.64 -39.65 -10.07
C ARG A 186 -21.32 -41.14 -9.98
N LEU A 187 -20.04 -41.52 -9.92
CA LEU A 187 -19.64 -42.92 -9.74
C LEU A 187 -20.10 -43.47 -8.38
N TYR A 188 -19.91 -42.71 -7.29
CA TYR A 188 -20.39 -43.12 -5.97
C TYR A 188 -21.91 -43.24 -5.93
N ALA A 189 -22.63 -42.26 -6.49
CA ALA A 189 -24.09 -42.31 -6.58
C ALA A 189 -24.61 -43.52 -7.37
N THR A 190 -23.86 -44.00 -8.37
CA THR A 190 -24.22 -45.23 -9.11
C THR A 190 -23.86 -46.52 -8.37
N MET A 191 -22.87 -46.48 -7.47
CA MET A 191 -22.49 -47.63 -6.64
C MET A 191 -23.44 -47.83 -5.45
N ASP A 192 -24.00 -46.75 -4.91
CA ASP A 192 -24.97 -46.77 -3.80
C ASP A 192 -26.32 -47.43 -4.13
N TYR A 193 -26.67 -47.60 -5.42
CA TYR A 193 -27.88 -48.36 -5.80
C TYR A 193 -27.78 -49.87 -5.53
N ASN A 194 -26.59 -50.39 -5.20
CA ASN A 194 -26.35 -51.82 -5.06
C ASN A 194 -26.12 -52.29 -3.60
N ASN A 195 -26.10 -51.40 -2.59
CA ASN A 195 -25.88 -51.78 -1.19
C ASN A 195 -26.64 -50.84 -0.22
N GLU A 196 -27.75 -51.33 0.35
CA GLU A 196 -28.59 -50.58 1.30
C GLU A 196 -27.99 -50.44 2.73
N GLU A 197 -26.86 -51.09 3.04
CA GLU A 197 -26.28 -51.14 4.40
C GLU A 197 -25.42 -49.93 4.81
N LEU A 198 -25.12 -48.96 3.92
CA LEU A 198 -24.14 -47.88 4.19
C LEU A 198 -24.76 -46.54 4.65
N MET A 199 -26.00 -46.55 5.12
CA MET A 199 -26.87 -45.37 5.30
C MET A 199 -26.59 -44.49 6.54
N VAL A 200 -25.44 -44.59 7.21
CA VAL A 200 -25.17 -43.79 8.43
C VAL A 200 -23.75 -43.19 8.38
N ASP A 201 -23.66 -41.86 8.35
CA ASP A 201 -22.49 -41.01 8.61
C ASP A 201 -21.28 -41.03 7.63
N ASN A 202 -21.52 -41.19 6.32
CA ASN A 202 -20.43 -41.34 5.33
C ASN A 202 -20.09 -40.12 4.44
N GLU A 203 -20.75 -38.95 4.56
CA GLU A 203 -20.42 -37.78 3.72
C GLU A 203 -18.94 -37.36 3.87
N GLY A 204 -18.40 -37.42 5.09
CA GLY A 204 -17.00 -37.15 5.36
C GLY A 204 -16.05 -38.18 4.74
N ALA A 205 -16.41 -39.47 4.79
CA ALA A 205 -15.60 -40.54 4.19
C ALA A 205 -15.59 -40.47 2.66
N VAL A 206 -16.74 -40.19 2.05
CA VAL A 206 -16.86 -39.97 0.60
C VAL A 206 -16.03 -38.76 0.17
N GLN A 207 -16.06 -37.65 0.92
CA GLN A 207 -15.20 -36.50 0.64
C GLN A 207 -13.70 -36.80 0.75
N ILE A 208 -13.28 -37.54 1.78
CA ILE A 208 -11.88 -37.96 1.96
C ILE A 208 -11.43 -38.81 0.77
N GLU A 209 -12.28 -39.75 0.34
CA GLU A 209 -11.98 -40.65 -0.76
C GLU A 209 -11.95 -39.93 -2.10
N ILE A 210 -12.88 -39.00 -2.36
CA ILE A 210 -12.86 -38.09 -3.50
C ILE A 210 -11.55 -37.28 -3.51
N GLN A 211 -11.15 -36.74 -2.36
CA GLN A 211 -9.94 -35.94 -2.24
C GLN A 211 -8.68 -36.78 -2.50
N ARG A 212 -8.67 -38.04 -2.06
CA ARG A 212 -7.60 -39.01 -2.36
C ARG A 212 -7.50 -39.25 -3.86
N HIS A 213 -8.60 -39.50 -4.56
CA HIS A 213 -8.61 -39.69 -6.01
C HIS A 213 -8.14 -38.44 -6.78
N ILE A 214 -8.48 -37.24 -6.30
CA ILE A 214 -8.03 -35.97 -6.88
C ILE A 214 -6.51 -35.81 -6.73
N GLN A 215 -5.97 -36.14 -5.55
CA GLN A 215 -4.53 -36.15 -5.32
C GLN A 215 -3.82 -37.21 -6.18
N GLU A 216 -4.44 -38.38 -6.38
CA GLU A 216 -3.94 -39.41 -7.29
C GLU A 216 -3.94 -38.95 -8.76
N CYS A 217 -4.79 -38.00 -9.15
CA CYS A 217 -4.73 -37.35 -10.46
C CYS A 217 -3.67 -36.23 -10.53
N GLY A 218 -3.02 -35.89 -9.41
CA GLY A 218 -2.07 -34.78 -9.28
C GLY A 218 -2.72 -33.40 -9.41
N LEU A 219 -4.01 -33.32 -9.11
CA LEU A 219 -4.76 -32.07 -8.99
C LEU A 219 -4.64 -31.52 -7.57
N GLN A 220 -4.59 -30.20 -7.44
CA GLN A 220 -4.65 -29.57 -6.12
C GLN A 220 -6.04 -29.73 -5.49
N SER A 221 -6.06 -29.81 -4.16
CA SER A 221 -7.23 -30.08 -3.31
C SER A 221 -8.44 -29.15 -3.48
N ALA A 222 -8.27 -27.98 -4.09
CA ALA A 222 -9.32 -26.99 -4.29
C ALA A 222 -9.40 -26.43 -5.73
N GLY A 223 -8.53 -26.90 -6.64
CA GLY A 223 -8.54 -26.47 -8.04
C GLY A 223 -8.11 -25.03 -8.35
N HIS A 224 -7.88 -24.17 -7.35
CA HIS A 224 -7.54 -22.75 -7.59
C HIS A 224 -6.22 -22.58 -8.36
N GLY A 225 -6.20 -21.60 -9.27
CA GLY A 225 -5.12 -21.37 -10.24
C GLY A 225 -3.74 -21.03 -9.66
N GLY A 226 -3.59 -20.92 -8.33
CA GLY A 226 -2.36 -20.52 -7.65
C GLY A 226 -2.57 -19.30 -6.73
N PRO A 227 -1.49 -18.68 -6.24
CA PRO A 227 -1.56 -17.55 -5.31
C PRO A 227 -2.21 -16.28 -5.91
N SER A 228 -2.36 -16.19 -7.24
CA SER A 228 -2.95 -15.01 -7.91
C SER A 228 -4.39 -14.68 -7.48
N VAL A 229 -5.18 -15.66 -7.04
CA VAL A 229 -6.56 -15.44 -6.54
C VAL A 229 -6.57 -14.71 -5.19
N PRO A 230 -5.94 -15.25 -4.11
CA PRO A 230 -5.85 -14.51 -2.87
C PRO A 230 -5.02 -13.21 -3.01
N ASP A 231 -4.05 -13.15 -3.93
CA ASP A 231 -3.27 -11.93 -4.19
C ASP A 231 -4.11 -10.81 -4.79
N SER A 232 -4.96 -11.11 -5.79
CA SER A 232 -5.87 -10.11 -6.37
C SER A 232 -6.85 -9.60 -5.31
N LEU A 233 -7.41 -10.48 -4.48
CA LEU A 233 -8.32 -10.07 -3.41
C LEU A 233 -7.63 -9.25 -2.32
N GLU A 234 -6.38 -9.57 -1.98
CA GLU A 234 -5.57 -8.78 -1.06
C GLU A 234 -5.35 -7.36 -1.59
N ALA A 235 -4.93 -7.25 -2.85
CA ALA A 235 -4.66 -5.95 -3.48
C ALA A 235 -5.94 -5.12 -3.68
N ILE A 236 -7.08 -5.76 -3.99
CA ILE A 236 -8.41 -5.13 -3.98
C ILE A 236 -8.74 -4.61 -2.58
N THR A 237 -8.62 -5.45 -1.55
CA THR A 237 -8.93 -5.07 -0.16
C THR A 237 -8.06 -3.89 0.29
N ASN A 238 -6.77 -3.91 -0.02
CA ASN A 238 -5.85 -2.82 0.29
C ASN A 238 -6.21 -1.53 -0.45
N THR A 239 -6.65 -1.62 -1.71
CA THR A 239 -7.14 -0.46 -2.47
C THR A 239 -8.40 0.13 -1.82
N PHE A 240 -9.32 -0.71 -1.34
CA PHE A 240 -10.48 -0.27 -0.58
C PHE A 240 -10.11 0.38 0.76
N LEU A 241 -9.07 -0.10 1.46
CA LEU A 241 -8.57 0.56 2.66
C LEU A 241 -8.01 1.97 2.38
N ILE A 242 -7.35 2.16 1.23
CA ILE A 242 -6.89 3.49 0.79
C ILE A 242 -8.07 4.40 0.49
N ILE A 243 -9.07 3.89 -0.26
CA ILE A 243 -10.29 4.63 -0.53
C ILE A 243 -10.99 5.01 0.79
N LEU A 244 -11.12 4.06 1.71
CA LEU A 244 -11.71 4.29 3.04
C LEU A 244 -10.99 5.41 3.79
N HIS A 245 -9.66 5.41 3.80
CA HIS A 245 -8.89 6.50 4.41
C HIS A 245 -9.22 7.87 3.79
N LEU A 246 -9.35 7.95 2.47
CA LEU A 246 -9.72 9.19 1.77
C LEU A 246 -11.16 9.63 2.06
N VAL A 247 -12.11 8.68 2.10
CA VAL A 247 -13.51 8.97 2.45
C VAL A 247 -13.62 9.41 3.90
N ASN A 248 -12.88 8.81 4.83
CA ASN A 248 -12.82 9.24 6.23
C ASN A 248 -12.31 10.67 6.35
N ARG A 249 -11.20 11.01 5.67
CA ARG A 249 -10.71 12.40 5.63
C ARG A 249 -11.73 13.38 5.05
N ALA A 250 -12.48 12.96 4.04
CA ALA A 250 -13.55 13.76 3.45
C ALA A 250 -14.72 13.96 4.43
N MET A 251 -15.10 12.91 5.16
CA MET A 251 -16.11 12.94 6.21
C MET A 251 -15.68 13.87 7.36
N ASP A 252 -14.43 13.79 7.81
CA ASP A 252 -13.90 14.65 8.88
C ASP A 252 -14.01 16.13 8.52
N LYS A 253 -13.77 16.46 7.25
CA LYS A 253 -13.86 17.84 6.75
C LYS A 253 -15.29 18.29 6.48
N ALA A 254 -16.13 17.45 5.89
CA ALA A 254 -17.50 17.79 5.52
C ALA A 254 -18.49 17.71 6.70
N GLY A 255 -18.15 16.93 7.73
CA GLY A 255 -18.96 16.66 8.90
C GLY A 255 -19.81 15.39 8.79
N THR A 256 -20.23 14.87 9.93
CA THR A 256 -20.97 13.60 10.10
C THR A 256 -22.42 13.65 9.61
N ARG A 257 -22.93 14.85 9.31
CA ARG A 257 -24.26 15.07 8.71
C ARG A 257 -24.25 15.00 7.18
N SER A 258 -23.08 14.85 6.56
CA SER A 258 -22.91 14.83 5.12
C SER A 258 -23.10 13.44 4.52
N GLY A 259 -23.29 13.37 3.19
CA GLY A 259 -23.36 12.10 2.45
C GLY A 259 -22.12 11.22 2.57
N TRP A 260 -20.95 11.83 2.85
CA TRP A 260 -19.68 11.12 3.05
C TRP A 260 -19.75 10.09 4.17
N TYR A 261 -20.51 10.39 5.21
CA TYR A 261 -20.72 9.52 6.35
C TYR A 261 -21.29 8.13 5.96
N TRP A 262 -22.26 8.11 5.05
CA TRP A 262 -22.91 6.89 4.57
C TRP A 262 -22.04 6.15 3.56
N LEU A 263 -21.25 6.90 2.78
CA LEU A 263 -20.25 6.31 1.89
C LEU A 263 -19.18 5.55 2.67
N VAL A 264 -18.74 6.05 3.85
CA VAL A 264 -17.81 5.33 4.73
C VAL A 264 -18.37 3.95 5.09
N GLU A 265 -19.63 3.88 5.52
CA GLU A 265 -20.28 2.63 5.93
C GLU A 265 -20.29 1.60 4.79
N ASP A 266 -20.69 2.00 3.58
CA ASP A 266 -20.72 1.07 2.43
C ASP A 266 -19.32 0.68 1.94
N VAL A 267 -18.34 1.57 2.02
CA VAL A 267 -16.94 1.25 1.70
C VAL A 267 -16.40 0.21 2.69
N ILE A 268 -16.68 0.37 4.00
CA ILE A 268 -16.32 -0.61 5.03
C ILE A 268 -17.01 -1.95 4.73
N HIS A 269 -18.30 -1.94 4.45
CA HIS A 269 -19.07 -3.15 4.16
C HIS A 269 -18.50 -3.89 2.94
N CYS A 270 -18.25 -3.18 1.85
CA CYS A 270 -17.67 -3.73 0.64
C CYS A 270 -16.27 -4.31 0.88
N ALA A 271 -15.40 -3.58 1.58
CA ALA A 271 -14.07 -4.04 1.94
C ALA A 271 -14.09 -5.30 2.83
N LYS A 272 -15.06 -5.42 3.75
CA LYS A 272 -15.22 -6.63 4.59
C LYS A 272 -15.52 -7.87 3.76
N ILE A 273 -16.36 -7.74 2.73
CA ILE A 273 -16.67 -8.85 1.81
C ILE A 273 -15.41 -9.32 1.08
N PHE A 274 -14.61 -8.39 0.55
CA PHE A 274 -13.35 -8.73 -0.12
C PHE A 274 -12.34 -9.39 0.84
N ALA A 275 -12.16 -8.83 2.03
CA ALA A 275 -11.26 -9.38 3.03
C ALA A 275 -11.70 -10.79 3.49
N GLN A 276 -13.01 -11.01 3.64
CA GLN A 276 -13.55 -12.34 3.92
C GLN A 276 -13.25 -13.32 2.79
N ARG A 277 -13.52 -12.94 1.54
CA ARG A 277 -13.24 -13.80 0.38
C ARG A 277 -11.75 -14.11 0.23
N GLN A 278 -10.89 -13.14 0.54
CA GLN A 278 -9.44 -13.33 0.58
C GLN A 278 -9.06 -14.41 1.59
N THR A 279 -9.59 -14.34 2.81
CA THR A 279 -9.32 -15.36 3.84
C THR A 279 -9.79 -16.75 3.45
N GLU A 280 -11.02 -16.87 2.93
CA GLU A 280 -11.59 -18.16 2.49
C GLU A 280 -10.74 -18.79 1.38
N THR A 281 -10.47 -18.03 0.32
CA THR A 281 -9.68 -18.53 -0.83
C THR A 281 -8.23 -18.84 -0.46
N ALA A 282 -7.64 -18.09 0.47
CA ALA A 282 -6.30 -18.36 0.99
C ALA A 282 -6.25 -19.65 1.83
N VAL A 283 -7.26 -19.90 2.67
CA VAL A 283 -7.36 -21.14 3.46
C VAL A 283 -7.58 -22.35 2.54
N GLU A 284 -8.48 -22.24 1.56
CA GLU A 284 -8.72 -23.26 0.54
C GLU A 284 -7.43 -23.59 -0.25
N GLY A 285 -6.65 -22.56 -0.59
CA GLY A 285 -5.35 -22.68 -1.26
C GLY A 285 -4.18 -23.07 -0.35
N ARG A 286 -4.38 -23.25 0.96
CA ARG A 286 -3.33 -23.49 1.97
C ARG A 286 -2.24 -22.40 2.00
N HIS A 287 -2.60 -21.17 1.66
CA HIS A 287 -1.73 -20.00 1.70
C HIS A 287 -1.85 -19.28 3.07
N TRP A 288 -1.27 -19.85 4.12
CA TRP A 288 -1.44 -19.39 5.51
C TRP A 288 -1.01 -17.94 5.74
N ARG A 289 0.06 -17.49 5.08
CA ARG A 289 0.50 -16.08 5.12
C ARG A 289 -0.56 -15.13 4.59
N LYS A 290 -1.22 -15.51 3.48
CA LYS A 290 -2.28 -14.72 2.86
C LYS A 290 -3.56 -14.75 3.68
N ALA A 291 -3.86 -15.89 4.31
CA ALA A 291 -4.98 -16.02 5.25
C ALA A 291 -4.77 -15.12 6.48
N ALA A 292 -3.57 -15.09 7.05
CA ALA A 292 -3.22 -14.19 8.16
C ALA A 292 -3.33 -12.71 7.77
N ASN A 293 -2.85 -12.31 6.59
CA ASN A 293 -3.01 -10.94 6.09
C ASN A 293 -4.49 -10.57 5.89
N GLY A 294 -5.29 -11.44 5.28
CA GLY A 294 -6.72 -11.22 5.13
C GLY A 294 -7.43 -11.08 6.48
N GLN A 295 -7.00 -11.86 7.48
CA GLN A 295 -7.51 -11.78 8.85
C GLN A 295 -7.16 -10.44 9.51
N LEU A 296 -5.92 -9.95 9.33
CA LEU A 296 -5.51 -8.61 9.78
C LEU A 296 -6.32 -7.51 9.09
N ASN A 297 -6.62 -7.65 7.80
CA ASN A 297 -7.47 -6.69 7.07
C ASN A 297 -8.90 -6.68 7.64
N LYS A 298 -9.48 -7.85 7.98
CA LYS A 298 -10.78 -7.93 8.69
C LYS A 298 -10.73 -7.25 10.06
N MET A 299 -9.66 -7.45 10.82
CA MET A 299 -9.46 -6.78 12.11
C MET A 299 -9.36 -5.26 11.97
N GLN A 300 -8.62 -4.78 10.96
CA GLN A 300 -8.55 -3.35 10.65
C GLN A 300 -9.93 -2.79 10.30
N LEU A 301 -10.68 -3.46 9.43
CA LEU A 301 -12.04 -3.03 9.05
C LEU A 301 -13.04 -3.08 10.22
N CYS A 302 -12.83 -3.99 11.18
CA CYS A 302 -13.58 -4.00 12.45
C CYS A 302 -13.27 -2.74 13.28
N CYS A 303 -12.00 -2.33 13.36
CA CYS A 303 -11.60 -1.07 14.00
C CYS A 303 -12.23 0.13 13.30
N GLU A 304 -12.16 0.19 11.96
CA GLU A 304 -12.76 1.28 11.18
C GLU A 304 -14.29 1.34 11.37
N SER A 305 -14.95 0.17 11.51
CA SER A 305 -16.39 0.11 11.85
C SER A 305 -16.66 0.72 13.23
N MET A 306 -15.78 0.47 14.19
CA MET A 306 -15.93 1.00 15.54
C MET A 306 -15.64 2.51 15.60
N ILE A 307 -14.64 2.98 14.87
CA ILE A 307 -14.35 4.42 14.71
C ILE A 307 -15.56 5.11 14.08
N TRP A 308 -16.10 4.57 12.98
CA TRP A 308 -17.31 5.09 12.35
C TRP A 308 -18.52 5.13 13.31
N LEU A 309 -18.72 4.08 14.12
CA LEU A 309 -19.74 4.10 15.19
C LEU A 309 -19.49 5.21 16.22
N SER A 310 -18.23 5.50 16.55
CA SER A 310 -17.85 6.54 17.51
C SER A 310 -18.04 7.97 16.97
N CYS A 311 -17.91 8.17 15.65
CA CYS A 311 -18.12 9.47 14.99
C CYS A 311 -19.59 9.94 15.02
N HIS A 312 -20.54 9.10 15.43
CA HIS A 312 -21.93 9.53 15.56
C HIS A 312 -22.08 10.56 16.68
N THR A 313 -22.39 11.80 16.30
CA THR A 313 -22.67 12.87 17.26
C THR A 313 -23.78 12.49 18.24
N ASN A 314 -23.61 12.86 19.51
CA ASN A 314 -24.74 13.12 20.41
C ASN A 314 -25.43 14.41 19.93
N SER A 315 -26.01 14.41 18.72
CA SER A 315 -26.74 15.57 18.23
C SER A 315 -27.97 15.77 19.12
N ALA A 316 -28.02 16.89 19.84
CA ALA A 316 -29.09 17.31 20.74
C ALA A 316 -30.47 17.51 20.05
N ASP A 317 -30.59 17.23 18.75
CA ASP A 317 -31.84 17.30 18.01
C ASP A 317 -32.74 16.09 18.34
N ARG A 318 -33.46 16.23 19.46
CA ARG A 318 -34.46 15.28 19.97
C ARG A 318 -35.65 15.06 19.01
N SER A 319 -35.80 15.86 17.95
CA SER A 319 -36.99 15.85 17.11
C SER A 319 -36.94 14.81 15.98
N VAL A 320 -35.76 14.57 15.39
CA VAL A 320 -35.60 13.68 14.22
C VAL A 320 -35.23 12.23 14.60
N HIS A 321 -34.62 12.02 15.77
CA HIS A 321 -34.13 10.69 16.20
C HIS A 321 -35.22 9.73 16.72
N ARG A 322 -36.49 10.16 16.77
CA ARG A 322 -37.57 9.35 17.35
C ARG A 322 -38.10 8.26 16.41
N ARG A 323 -37.73 8.29 15.13
CA ARG A 323 -38.12 7.26 14.14
C ARG A 323 -36.86 6.62 13.57
N THR A 324 -36.48 5.51 14.19
CA THR A 324 -35.59 4.45 13.67
C THR A 324 -34.15 4.86 13.35
N PHE A 325 -33.18 4.31 14.12
CA PHE A 325 -31.90 3.73 13.65
C PHE A 325 -30.68 3.93 14.56
N ASN A 326 -30.65 4.87 15.52
CA ASN A 326 -29.43 5.10 16.32
C ASN A 326 -29.67 5.71 17.71
N THR A 327 -30.16 4.92 18.66
CA THR A 327 -30.14 5.30 20.08
C THR A 327 -28.73 5.06 20.66
N LYS A 328 -28.36 5.80 21.72
CA LYS A 328 -27.11 5.53 22.48
C LYS A 328 -27.00 4.06 22.86
N GLU A 329 -28.12 3.45 23.25
CA GLU A 329 -28.24 2.02 23.58
C GLU A 329 -27.90 1.10 22.40
N LYS A 330 -28.42 1.39 21.20
CA LYS A 330 -28.08 0.62 20.00
C LYS A 330 -26.59 0.75 19.65
N ARG A 331 -26.02 1.97 19.70
CA ARG A 331 -24.58 2.17 19.46
C ARG A 331 -23.72 1.40 20.46
N MET A 332 -24.14 1.35 21.72
CA MET A 332 -23.47 0.55 22.76
C MET A 332 -23.52 -0.95 22.44
N LYS A 333 -24.68 -1.46 22.01
CA LYS A 333 -24.85 -2.86 21.62
C LYS A 333 -24.05 -3.23 20.37
N ASP A 334 -24.08 -2.38 19.35
CA ASP A 334 -23.31 -2.57 18.11
C ASP A 334 -21.80 -2.49 18.40
N GLY A 335 -21.38 -1.57 19.28
CA GLY A 335 -20.01 -1.49 19.77
C GLY A 335 -19.56 -2.75 20.53
N GLN A 336 -20.39 -3.30 21.42
CA GLN A 336 -20.10 -4.57 22.09
C GLN A 336 -20.01 -5.74 21.11
N THR A 337 -20.85 -5.75 20.07
CA THR A 337 -20.85 -6.77 19.03
C THR A 337 -19.54 -6.75 18.24
N LEU A 338 -19.09 -5.56 17.82
CA LEU A 338 -17.80 -5.40 17.14
C LEU A 338 -16.62 -5.76 18.06
N GLN A 339 -16.68 -5.44 19.35
CA GLN A 339 -15.65 -5.86 20.30
C GLN A 339 -15.54 -7.40 20.37
N TYR A 340 -16.69 -8.09 20.40
CA TYR A 340 -16.73 -9.55 20.37
C TYR A 340 -16.21 -10.11 19.02
N GLU A 341 -16.63 -9.53 17.90
CA GLU A 341 -16.15 -9.88 16.57
C GLU A 341 -14.62 -9.76 16.49
N PHE A 342 -14.05 -8.64 16.92
CA PHE A 342 -12.61 -8.41 16.93
C PHE A 342 -11.86 -9.46 17.75
N ARG A 343 -12.37 -9.81 18.94
CA ARG A 343 -11.77 -10.85 19.79
C ARG A 343 -11.79 -12.21 19.11
N ASN A 344 -12.87 -12.57 18.43
CA ASN A 344 -12.93 -13.82 17.67
C ASN A 344 -11.94 -13.81 16.51
N LEU A 345 -11.81 -12.67 15.81
CA LEU A 345 -10.84 -12.52 14.74
C LEU A 345 -9.40 -12.71 15.24
N LEU A 346 -9.09 -12.15 16.41
CA LEU A 346 -7.79 -12.30 17.07
C LEU A 346 -7.51 -13.76 17.45
N ASN A 347 -8.48 -14.47 18.04
CA ASN A 347 -8.32 -15.88 18.40
C ASN A 347 -8.07 -16.75 17.16
N VAL A 348 -8.83 -16.54 16.08
CA VAL A 348 -8.62 -17.26 14.80
C VAL A 348 -7.24 -16.97 14.21
N LEU A 349 -6.75 -15.73 14.34
CA LEU A 349 -5.41 -15.35 13.90
C LEU A 349 -4.34 -16.13 14.68
N GLU A 350 -4.36 -16.04 16.01
CA GLU A 350 -3.36 -16.66 16.89
C GLU A 350 -3.38 -18.19 16.82
N ASP A 351 -4.55 -18.81 17.03
CA ASP A 351 -4.67 -20.27 17.16
C ASP A 351 -4.66 -20.96 15.78
N GLY A 352 -5.23 -20.30 14.77
CA GLY A 352 -5.44 -20.87 13.44
C GLY A 352 -4.30 -20.62 12.46
N TYR A 353 -3.94 -19.34 12.25
CA TYR A 353 -3.05 -18.95 11.16
C TYR A 353 -1.59 -18.80 11.60
N LEU A 354 -1.32 -18.19 12.76
CA LEU A 354 0.05 -17.94 13.24
C LEU A 354 0.77 -19.20 13.74
N SER A 355 0.02 -20.27 14.06
CA SER A 355 0.56 -21.61 14.30
C SER A 355 1.18 -22.19 13.02
N LYS A 356 0.63 -21.86 11.83
CA LYS A 356 1.09 -22.36 10.53
C LYS A 356 2.01 -21.39 9.77
N ALA A 357 1.86 -20.09 9.98
CA ALA A 357 2.65 -19.03 9.35
C ALA A 357 3.64 -18.40 10.36
N VAL A 358 4.61 -19.19 10.84
CA VAL A 358 5.52 -18.80 11.92
C VAL A 358 6.34 -17.54 11.56
N GLU A 359 6.73 -17.40 10.31
CA GLU A 359 7.60 -16.33 9.80
C GLU A 359 7.05 -14.90 10.01
N ILE A 360 5.73 -14.74 10.08
CA ILE A 360 5.06 -13.42 10.18
C ILE A 360 4.48 -13.17 11.57
N ARG A 361 4.69 -14.08 12.53
CA ARG A 361 4.01 -14.08 13.83
C ARG A 361 4.22 -12.78 14.60
N ASP A 362 5.46 -12.34 14.73
CA ASP A 362 5.79 -11.14 15.52
C ASP A 362 5.24 -9.86 14.87
N GLU A 363 5.29 -9.81 13.53
CA GLU A 363 4.68 -8.72 12.74
C GLU A 363 3.17 -8.66 12.95
N CYS A 364 2.48 -9.79 12.82
CA CYS A 364 1.04 -9.89 13.03
C CYS A 364 0.63 -9.53 14.46
N ARG A 365 1.41 -9.94 15.47
CA ARG A 365 1.17 -9.60 16.88
C ARG A 365 1.29 -8.12 17.16
N ARG A 366 2.31 -7.47 16.60
CA ARG A 366 2.47 -6.01 16.75
C ARG A 366 1.33 -5.25 16.10
N ARG A 367 0.94 -5.63 14.88
CA ARG A 367 -0.18 -5.01 14.15
C ARG A 367 -1.51 -5.21 14.87
N SER A 368 -1.81 -6.43 15.32
CA SER A 368 -3.04 -6.74 16.05
C SER A 368 -3.12 -6.01 17.39
N LYS A 369 -2.01 -5.87 18.12
CA LYS A 369 -1.95 -5.04 19.33
C LYS A 369 -2.29 -3.58 19.06
N GLY A 370 -1.66 -2.97 18.06
CA GLY A 370 -1.96 -1.58 17.69
C GLY A 370 -3.42 -1.37 17.23
N MET A 371 -4.04 -2.39 16.62
CA MET A 371 -5.47 -2.38 16.29
C MET A 371 -6.35 -2.51 17.53
N GLN A 372 -5.96 -3.35 18.49
CA GLN A 372 -6.66 -3.52 19.76
C GLN A 372 -6.69 -2.21 20.56
N ASP A 373 -5.57 -1.50 20.62
CA ASP A 373 -5.47 -0.19 21.28
C ASP A 373 -6.44 0.82 20.63
N LYS A 374 -6.47 0.89 19.29
CA LYS A 374 -7.40 1.75 18.53
C LYS A 374 -8.87 1.40 18.78
N LEU A 375 -9.20 0.11 18.78
CA LEU A 375 -10.54 -0.38 19.06
C LEU A 375 -10.99 0.03 20.47
N GLU A 376 -10.10 -0.11 21.46
CA GLU A 376 -10.41 0.24 22.84
C GLU A 376 -10.62 1.74 23.02
N SER A 377 -9.79 2.59 22.41
CA SER A 377 -9.99 4.05 22.38
C SER A 377 -11.36 4.41 21.79
N ALA A 378 -11.71 3.87 20.62
CA ALA A 378 -13.01 4.14 19.99
C ALA A 378 -14.19 3.63 20.85
N LEU A 379 -14.04 2.49 21.53
CA LEU A 379 -15.07 1.97 22.44
C LEU A 379 -15.28 2.87 23.68
N ARG A 380 -14.22 3.49 24.20
CA ARG A 380 -14.33 4.47 25.31
C ARG A 380 -15.18 5.68 24.88
N VAL A 381 -14.95 6.19 23.68
CA VAL A 381 -15.76 7.27 23.09
C VAL A 381 -17.23 6.87 22.99
N ILE A 382 -17.54 5.67 22.48
CA ILE A 382 -18.93 5.15 22.38
C ILE A 382 -19.59 5.06 23.77
N ARG A 383 -18.84 4.65 24.79
CA ARG A 383 -19.32 4.57 26.18
C ARG A 383 -19.60 5.95 26.80
N GLY A 384 -19.23 7.03 26.13
CA GLY A 384 -19.38 8.40 26.62
C GLY A 384 -18.26 8.84 27.54
N TYR A 385 -17.19 8.04 27.66
CA TYR A 385 -15.91 8.50 28.15
C TYR A 385 -15.21 9.11 26.94
N GLY A 386 -15.58 10.33 26.56
CA GLY A 386 -14.76 11.10 25.62
C GLY A 386 -13.32 11.05 26.14
N GLU A 387 -12.35 10.77 25.25
CA GLU A 387 -10.95 10.76 25.65
C GLU A 387 -10.71 12.05 26.42
N SER A 388 -10.43 11.92 27.72
CA SER A 388 -9.92 13.05 28.48
C SER A 388 -8.64 13.41 27.74
N LEU A 389 -8.64 14.57 27.09
CA LEU A 389 -7.48 15.08 26.36
C LEU A 389 -6.24 14.80 27.21
N THR A 390 -5.22 14.20 26.62
CA THR A 390 -3.99 13.97 27.36
C THR A 390 -3.45 15.31 27.84
N ARG A 391 -2.67 15.30 28.93
CA ARG A 391 -2.11 16.54 29.47
C ARG A 391 -1.33 17.33 28.42
N ASP A 392 -0.66 16.64 27.51
CA ASP A 392 0.13 17.24 26.42
C ASP A 392 -0.75 17.85 25.32
N GLU A 393 -1.87 17.21 24.99
CA GLU A 393 -2.87 17.77 24.06
C GLU A 393 -3.57 18.99 24.67
N LYS A 394 -3.95 18.93 25.95
CA LYS A 394 -4.50 20.07 26.69
C LYS A 394 -3.52 21.24 26.71
N TRP A 395 -2.24 20.96 26.94
CA TRP A 395 -1.17 21.97 26.89
C TRP A 395 -1.03 22.58 25.49
N SER A 396 -1.05 21.77 24.43
CA SER A 396 -0.93 22.25 23.06
C SER A 396 -2.10 23.16 22.65
N ILE A 397 -3.32 22.79 23.08
CA ILE A 397 -4.52 23.61 22.88
C ILE A 397 -4.43 24.91 23.68
N HIS A 398 -4.02 24.84 24.95
CA HIS A 398 -3.78 26.02 25.78
C HIS A 398 -2.79 26.99 25.12
N GLN A 399 -1.66 26.48 24.63
CA GLN A 399 -0.64 27.28 23.95
C GLN A 399 -1.14 27.93 22.65
N ALA A 400 -1.92 27.20 21.84
CA ALA A 400 -2.49 27.75 20.61
C ALA A 400 -3.55 28.82 20.89
N MET A 401 -4.34 28.62 21.95
CA MET A 401 -5.41 29.54 22.35
C MET A 401 -4.89 30.80 23.04
N SER A 402 -3.86 30.69 23.89
CA SER A 402 -3.27 31.84 24.60
C SER A 402 -2.71 32.90 23.64
N VAL A 403 -2.14 32.47 22.51
CA VAL A 403 -1.69 33.37 21.43
C VAL A 403 -2.87 34.13 20.82
N SER A 404 -3.99 33.44 20.58
CA SER A 404 -5.17 34.05 19.97
C SER A 404 -5.94 34.99 20.90
N MET A 405 -5.84 34.77 22.22
CA MET A 405 -6.59 35.49 23.26
C MET A 405 -5.79 36.64 23.89
N GLN A 406 -4.58 36.92 23.39
CA GLN A 406 -3.67 37.95 23.92
C GLN A 406 -3.44 37.88 25.44
N GLY A 407 -3.63 36.69 26.04
CA GLY A 407 -3.49 36.45 27.48
C GLY A 407 -4.64 36.93 28.37
N ALA A 408 -5.76 37.43 27.81
CA ALA A 408 -6.91 37.93 28.59
C ALA A 408 -8.10 36.96 28.67
N GLY A 409 -8.05 35.84 27.93
CA GLY A 409 -9.11 34.84 27.90
C GLY A 409 -8.99 33.77 28.99
N HIS A 410 -10.13 33.33 29.52
CA HIS A 410 -10.22 32.28 30.55
C HIS A 410 -11.07 31.09 30.07
N PHE A 411 -10.67 29.89 30.50
CA PHE A 411 -11.35 28.63 30.22
C PHE A 411 -12.45 28.35 31.25
N TYR A 412 -13.60 27.92 30.76
CA TYR A 412 -14.78 27.59 31.53
C TYR A 412 -15.35 26.25 31.11
N GLN A 413 -16.18 25.65 31.96
CA GLN A 413 -16.91 24.42 31.71
C GLN A 413 -18.40 24.69 31.77
N CYS A 414 -19.15 24.12 30.83
CA CYS A 414 -20.60 24.14 30.89
C CYS A 414 -21.12 23.23 32.03
N SER A 415 -22.43 23.27 32.29
CA SER A 415 -23.09 22.39 33.28
C SER A 415 -22.84 20.89 33.05
N ASN A 416 -22.59 20.47 31.81
CA ASN A 416 -22.23 19.09 31.46
C ASN A 416 -20.71 18.82 31.42
N GLY A 417 -19.86 19.81 31.74
CA GLY A 417 -18.41 19.63 31.86
C GLY A 417 -17.58 19.83 30.58
N HIS A 418 -18.18 20.28 29.47
CA HIS A 418 -17.43 20.59 28.24
C HIS A 418 -16.72 21.94 28.36
N THR A 419 -15.43 21.97 28.03
CA THR A 419 -14.59 23.17 28.10
C THR A 419 -14.93 24.14 26.96
N TYR A 420 -15.07 25.42 27.28
CA TYR A 420 -15.23 26.53 26.35
C TYR A 420 -14.41 27.73 26.82
N VAL A 421 -14.22 28.73 25.97
CA VAL A 421 -13.37 29.88 26.29
C VAL A 421 -14.13 31.18 26.16
N ILE A 422 -13.88 32.10 27.09
CA ILE A 422 -14.31 33.50 27.02
C ILE A 422 -13.06 34.33 26.76
N ALA A 423 -12.93 34.88 25.55
CA ALA A 423 -11.65 35.42 25.06
C ALA A 423 -11.39 36.89 25.43
N ASP A 424 -12.40 37.78 25.36
CA ASP A 424 -12.19 39.24 25.36
C ASP A 424 -11.64 39.79 26.68
N CYS A 425 -12.49 39.87 27.71
CA CYS A 425 -12.12 40.28 29.06
C CYS A 425 -12.03 39.10 30.03
N GLY A 426 -12.19 37.88 29.51
CA GLY A 426 -12.19 36.66 30.30
C GLY A 426 -13.41 36.47 31.21
N GLN A 427 -14.37 37.42 31.23
CA GLN A 427 -15.57 37.38 32.06
C GLN A 427 -16.86 37.28 31.23
N ALA A 428 -17.88 36.66 31.82
CA ALA A 428 -19.12 36.33 31.14
C ALA A 428 -20.01 37.55 30.87
N TYR A 429 -20.05 38.03 29.63
CA TYR A 429 -20.90 39.15 29.22
C TYR A 429 -21.92 38.79 28.13
N LEU A 430 -21.71 37.66 27.46
CA LEU A 430 -22.59 37.12 26.43
C LEU A 430 -22.98 35.69 26.77
N GLU A 431 -24.23 35.34 26.47
CA GLU A 431 -24.72 33.97 26.51
C GLU A 431 -24.67 33.34 25.12
N GLY A 432 -24.39 32.05 25.08
CA GLY A 432 -24.44 31.23 23.88
C GLY A 432 -24.84 29.79 24.21
N ASN A 433 -24.74 28.90 23.23
CA ASN A 433 -25.06 27.48 23.39
C ASN A 433 -23.78 26.65 23.26
N CYS A 434 -23.60 25.68 24.18
CA CYS A 434 -22.51 24.73 24.09
C CYS A 434 -22.59 23.96 22.76
N PRO A 435 -21.52 23.95 21.94
CA PRO A 435 -21.53 23.26 20.65
C PRO A 435 -21.64 21.73 20.80
N GLU A 436 -21.31 21.18 21.97
CA GLU A 436 -21.36 19.75 22.25
C GLU A 436 -22.70 19.30 22.82
N CYS A 437 -23.26 20.01 23.80
CA CYS A 437 -24.46 19.57 24.53
C CYS A 437 -25.66 20.53 24.47
N GLY A 438 -25.50 21.72 23.90
CA GLY A 438 -26.57 22.69 23.68
C GLY A 438 -27.04 23.47 24.91
N THR A 439 -26.51 23.20 26.11
CA THR A 439 -26.80 23.98 27.33
C THR A 439 -26.29 25.41 27.21
N THR A 440 -26.92 26.34 27.91
CA THR A 440 -26.48 27.75 27.95
C THR A 440 -25.07 27.84 28.53
N ILE A 441 -24.18 28.52 27.81
CA ILE A 441 -22.79 28.82 28.20
C ILE A 441 -22.59 30.33 28.25
N GLY A 442 -21.59 30.78 29.00
CA GLY A 442 -21.33 32.20 29.20
C GLY A 442 -22.16 32.76 30.36
N GLY A 443 -22.73 33.95 30.18
CA GLY A 443 -23.48 34.67 31.21
C GLY A 443 -23.64 36.15 30.90
N THR A 444 -24.19 36.92 31.84
CA THR A 444 -24.47 38.36 31.68
C THR A 444 -23.93 39.14 32.87
N ASN A 445 -23.62 40.43 32.68
CA ASN A 445 -23.11 41.31 33.74
C ASN A 445 -21.86 40.77 34.48
N HIS A 446 -20.97 40.08 33.76
CA HIS A 446 -19.79 39.40 34.32
C HIS A 446 -20.09 38.23 35.26
N GLU A 447 -21.36 37.82 35.36
CA GLU A 447 -21.79 36.65 36.11
C GLU A 447 -22.06 35.48 35.16
N LEU A 448 -21.48 34.31 35.48
CA LEU A 448 -21.72 33.08 34.73
C LEU A 448 -23.17 32.61 34.89
N THR A 449 -23.76 32.10 33.81
CA THR A 449 -25.04 31.40 33.87
C THR A 449 -24.93 30.18 34.81
N GLY A 450 -25.99 29.94 35.58
CA GLY A 450 -26.03 28.88 36.60
C GLY A 450 -25.63 27.51 36.06
N GLY A 451 -24.66 26.88 36.73
CA GLY A 451 -24.10 25.56 36.36
C GLY A 451 -22.81 25.63 35.55
N ASN A 452 -22.43 26.79 35.01
CA ASN A 452 -21.11 26.99 34.43
C ASN A 452 -20.06 27.26 35.54
N ARG A 453 -18.83 26.83 35.32
CA ARG A 453 -17.72 26.98 36.29
C ARG A 453 -16.39 27.19 35.57
N PRO A 454 -15.37 27.81 36.19
CA PRO A 454 -14.03 27.87 35.62
C PRO A 454 -13.44 26.46 35.40
N ASP A 455 -12.69 26.28 34.32
CA ASP A 455 -11.97 25.03 34.04
C ASP A 455 -10.63 25.02 34.79
N GLN A 456 -10.64 24.50 36.03
CA GLN A 456 -9.45 24.50 36.90
C GLN A 456 -8.23 23.79 36.29
N GLU A 457 -8.43 22.83 35.38
CA GLU A 457 -7.33 22.10 34.78
C GLU A 457 -6.64 22.91 33.68
N PHE A 458 -7.41 23.63 32.86
CA PHE A 458 -6.87 24.55 31.86
C PHE A 458 -6.32 25.84 32.50
N GLU A 459 -7.00 26.39 33.51
CA GLU A 459 -6.53 27.59 34.23
C GLU A 459 -5.23 27.32 35.01
N GLY A 460 -5.01 26.09 35.48
CA GLY A 460 -3.76 25.70 36.13
C GLY A 460 -2.52 25.74 35.23
N PHE A 461 -2.67 25.88 33.91
CA PHE A 461 -1.56 26.10 32.99
C PHE A 461 -1.06 27.57 33.00
N TYR A 462 -1.94 28.55 33.25
CA TYR A 462 -1.55 29.97 33.33
C TYR A 462 -0.59 30.26 34.50
N ASP A 463 -0.78 29.59 35.65
CA ASP A 463 0.10 29.73 36.82
C ASP A 463 1.52 29.21 36.58
N ARG A 464 1.70 28.26 35.64
CA ARG A 464 3.03 27.79 35.23
C ARG A 464 3.65 28.66 34.13
N ASP A 465 2.84 29.22 33.25
CA ASP A 465 3.30 29.99 32.09
C ASP A 465 4.03 31.29 32.46
N GLN A 466 3.72 31.91 33.60
CA GLN A 466 4.47 33.10 34.05
C GLN A 466 5.96 32.82 34.35
N LEU A 467 6.31 31.59 34.75
CA LEU A 467 7.69 31.19 35.03
C LEU A 467 8.41 30.65 33.79
N THR A 468 7.71 29.93 32.90
CA THR A 468 8.31 29.29 31.72
C THR A 468 8.36 30.19 30.49
N TYR A 469 7.38 31.07 30.26
CA TYR A 469 7.35 31.95 29.08
C TYR A 469 8.52 32.96 29.09
N ALA A 470 8.89 33.46 30.27
CA ALA A 470 10.08 34.30 30.45
C ALA A 470 11.39 33.54 30.17
N GLN A 471 11.47 32.25 30.54
CA GLN A 471 12.66 31.42 30.34
C GLN A 471 12.82 30.95 28.89
N VAL A 472 11.73 30.57 28.22
CA VAL A 472 11.73 30.17 26.81
C VAL A 472 12.05 31.36 25.92
N ARG A 473 11.42 32.52 26.15
CA ARG A 473 11.70 33.75 25.41
C ARG A 473 13.14 34.24 25.60
N ASN A 474 13.71 34.08 26.79
CA ASN A 474 15.13 34.39 27.03
C ASN A 474 16.06 33.41 26.29
N ARG A 475 15.76 32.11 26.29
CA ARG A 475 16.53 31.11 25.51
C ARG A 475 16.44 31.35 24.01
N GLU A 476 15.25 31.64 23.49
CA GLU A 476 15.05 31.93 22.06
C GLU A 476 15.75 33.22 21.64
N ASN A 477 15.73 34.26 22.49
CA ASN A 477 16.50 35.49 22.26
C ASN A 477 18.02 35.27 22.33
N GLU A 478 18.50 34.42 23.23
CA GLU A 478 19.91 34.03 23.30
C GLU A 478 20.34 33.20 22.09
N GLN A 479 19.51 32.26 21.64
CA GLN A 479 19.74 31.47 20.43
C GLN A 479 19.69 32.32 19.16
N ALA A 480 18.77 33.28 19.06
CA ALA A 480 18.72 34.23 17.95
C ALA A 480 19.96 35.14 17.92
N ARG A 481 20.43 35.61 19.08
CA ARG A 481 21.68 36.38 19.20
C ARG A 481 22.90 35.55 18.80
N ALA A 482 22.97 34.28 19.23
CA ALA A 482 24.03 33.36 18.85
C ALA A 482 24.01 33.02 17.34
N ALA A 483 22.84 32.85 16.75
CA ALA A 483 22.67 32.62 15.31
C ALA A 483 23.10 33.85 14.50
N ILE A 484 22.74 35.07 14.93
CA ILE A 484 23.19 36.32 14.29
C ILE A 484 24.72 36.46 14.40
N GLN A 485 25.33 36.14 15.54
CA GLN A 485 26.79 36.11 15.68
C GLN A 485 27.46 35.06 14.78
N ALA A 486 26.87 33.88 14.64
CA ALA A 486 27.38 32.83 13.77
C ALA A 486 27.25 33.21 12.28
N MET A 487 26.18 33.89 11.89
CA MET A 487 26.00 34.42 10.53
C MET A 487 27.02 35.51 10.23
N LEU A 488 27.26 36.45 11.15
CA LEU A 488 28.31 37.48 11.00
C LEU A 488 29.73 36.88 10.93
N ALA A 489 29.98 35.78 11.65
CA ALA A 489 31.26 35.06 11.58
C ALA A 489 31.43 34.25 10.28
N GLN A 490 30.35 33.71 9.71
CA GLN A 490 30.35 33.04 8.41
C GLN A 490 30.58 34.02 7.25
N ASP A 491 30.02 35.23 7.32
CA ASP A 491 30.23 36.28 6.31
C ASP A 491 31.71 36.71 6.23
N GLN A 492 32.40 36.82 7.37
CA GLN A 492 33.85 37.07 7.41
C GLN A 492 34.70 35.89 6.89
N GLY A 493 34.17 34.67 6.95
CA GLY A 493 34.81 33.47 6.40
C GLY A 493 34.65 33.35 4.89
N PHE A 494 33.48 33.73 4.36
CA PHE A 494 33.16 33.71 2.94
C PHE A 494 33.99 34.74 2.16
N ASP A 495 34.18 35.94 2.71
CA ASP A 495 35.01 36.98 2.09
C ASP A 495 36.48 36.57 1.96
N ARG A 496 37.05 35.88 2.97
CA ARG A 496 38.44 35.38 2.90
C ARG A 496 38.61 34.26 1.87
N GLN A 497 37.62 33.37 1.75
CA GLN A 497 37.65 32.29 0.76
C GLN A 497 37.48 32.83 -0.67
N LEU A 498 36.64 33.84 -0.86
CA LEU A 498 36.45 34.50 -2.15
C LEU A 498 37.72 35.24 -2.61
N ILE A 499 38.36 35.99 -1.70
CA ILE A 499 39.63 36.68 -1.99
C ILE A 499 40.73 35.66 -2.34
N TRP A 500 40.84 34.57 -1.58
CA TRP A 500 41.83 33.52 -1.86
C TRP A 500 41.57 32.83 -3.21
N ALA A 501 40.31 32.53 -3.53
CA ALA A 501 39.93 31.92 -4.81
C ALA A 501 40.24 32.84 -6.00
N GLN A 502 39.92 34.14 -5.91
CA GLN A 502 40.25 35.12 -6.94
C GLN A 502 41.77 35.29 -7.14
N GLU A 503 42.55 35.19 -6.06
CA GLU A 503 44.00 35.31 -6.12
C GLU A 503 44.66 34.05 -6.71
N GLN A 504 44.13 32.86 -6.42
CA GLN A 504 44.51 31.61 -7.08
C GLN A 504 44.21 31.65 -8.59
N GLU A 505 43.04 32.17 -8.96
CA GLU A 505 42.65 32.27 -10.37
C GLU A 505 43.55 33.25 -11.14
N ARG A 506 43.92 34.39 -10.54
CA ARG A 506 44.92 35.31 -11.11
C ARG A 506 46.29 34.65 -11.30
N ARG A 507 46.76 33.86 -10.33
CA ARG A 507 48.03 33.12 -10.46
C ARG A 507 47.98 32.10 -11.59
N ASN A 508 46.89 31.33 -11.67
CA ASN A 508 46.69 30.35 -12.74
C ASN A 508 46.61 31.00 -14.12
N GLN A 509 45.96 32.17 -14.24
CA GLN A 509 45.93 32.93 -15.50
C GLN A 509 47.32 33.45 -15.90
N GLN A 510 48.12 33.92 -14.93
CA GLN A 510 49.50 34.36 -15.15
C GLN A 510 50.37 33.19 -15.64
N GLU A 511 50.25 32.01 -15.02
CA GLU A 511 50.99 30.81 -15.45
C GLU A 511 50.62 30.35 -16.85
N ARG A 512 49.32 30.38 -17.20
CA ARG A 512 48.89 30.05 -18.57
C ARG A 512 49.47 31.01 -19.60
N ARG A 513 49.51 32.32 -19.30
CA ARG A 513 50.16 33.32 -20.16
C ARG A 513 51.65 33.03 -20.32
N ASN A 514 52.35 32.77 -19.21
CA ASN A 514 53.77 32.42 -19.24
C ASN A 514 54.06 31.13 -20.03
N GLN A 515 53.20 30.11 -19.92
CA GLN A 515 53.30 28.88 -20.71
C GLN A 515 53.06 29.13 -22.20
N GLN A 516 52.06 29.95 -22.54
CA GLN A 516 51.77 30.36 -23.91
C GLN A 516 52.98 31.10 -24.52
N GLU A 517 53.58 32.03 -23.78
CA GLU A 517 54.78 32.76 -24.22
C GLU A 517 55.97 31.83 -24.43
N ARG A 518 56.20 30.87 -23.53
CA ARG A 518 57.26 29.85 -23.71
C ARG A 518 57.03 29.02 -24.96
N ARG A 519 55.78 28.59 -25.23
CA ARG A 519 55.43 27.86 -26.46
C ARG A 519 55.69 28.71 -27.70
N ASN A 520 55.26 29.97 -27.70
CA ASN A 520 55.49 30.90 -28.80
C ASN A 520 56.98 31.16 -29.04
N GLN A 521 57.80 31.27 -27.98
CA GLN A 521 59.26 31.39 -28.10
C GLN A 521 59.90 30.12 -28.66
N GLN A 522 59.44 28.95 -28.24
CA GLN A 522 59.91 27.66 -28.75
C GLN A 522 59.59 27.52 -30.24
N GLU A 523 58.38 27.90 -30.67
CA GLU A 523 57.98 27.90 -32.08
C GLU A 523 58.84 28.85 -32.92
N ARG A 524 59.11 30.07 -32.43
CA ARG A 524 60.01 31.01 -33.12
C ARG A 524 61.41 30.43 -33.28
N ARG A 525 61.96 29.78 -32.24
CA ARG A 525 63.27 29.09 -32.33
C ARG A 525 63.23 27.95 -33.34
N ASN A 526 62.20 27.12 -33.31
CA ASN A 526 62.03 26.02 -34.26
C ASN A 526 61.94 26.54 -35.71
N GLN A 527 61.27 27.67 -35.92
CA GLN A 527 61.15 28.28 -37.23
C GLN A 527 62.48 28.88 -37.72
N GLN A 528 63.27 29.48 -36.83
CA GLN A 528 64.64 29.92 -37.13
C GLN A 528 65.53 28.74 -37.54
N ILE A 529 65.48 27.62 -36.80
CA ILE A 529 66.23 26.40 -37.13
C ILE A 529 65.81 25.87 -38.50
N ARG A 530 64.50 25.79 -38.80
CA ARG A 530 64.01 25.36 -40.12
C ARG A 530 64.54 26.25 -41.24
N ASN A 531 64.49 27.57 -41.08
CA ASN A 531 65.00 28.50 -42.07
C ASN A 531 66.51 28.35 -42.27
N GLN A 532 67.27 28.10 -41.20
CA GLN A 532 68.71 27.85 -41.27
C GLN A 532 69.02 26.55 -42.03
N VAL A 533 68.30 25.45 -41.76
CA VAL A 533 68.46 24.18 -42.48
C VAL A 533 68.14 24.33 -43.97
N ILE A 534 67.11 25.11 -44.32
CA ILE A 534 66.77 25.41 -45.72
C ILE A 534 67.92 26.15 -46.41
N LEU A 535 68.47 27.19 -45.76
CA LEU A 535 69.60 27.95 -46.28
C LEU A 535 70.85 27.06 -46.47
N GLU A 536 71.20 26.24 -45.48
CA GLU A 536 72.31 25.28 -45.58
C GLU A 536 72.08 24.22 -46.68
N GLY A 537 70.83 23.82 -46.90
CA GLY A 537 70.45 22.95 -48.02
C GLY A 537 70.66 23.63 -49.38
N GLN A 538 70.27 24.90 -49.51
CA GLN A 538 70.48 25.68 -50.74
C GLN A 538 71.96 25.89 -51.04
N VAL A 539 72.78 26.19 -50.02
CA VAL A 539 74.24 26.33 -50.18
C VAL A 539 74.86 25.01 -50.62
N ARG A 540 74.53 23.88 -49.97
CA ARG A 540 75.02 22.55 -50.40
C ARG A 540 74.62 22.22 -51.82
N HIS A 541 73.39 22.52 -52.22
CA HIS A 541 72.93 22.29 -53.58
C HIS A 541 73.69 23.15 -54.60
N GLN A 542 73.98 24.41 -54.28
CA GLN A 542 74.81 25.27 -55.13
C GLN A 542 76.26 24.77 -55.23
N GLU A 543 76.84 24.30 -54.13
CA GLU A 543 78.17 23.67 -54.12
C GLU A 543 78.21 22.40 -54.98
N GLU A 544 77.20 21.53 -54.87
CA GLU A 544 77.08 20.33 -55.71
C GLU A 544 76.93 20.67 -57.18
N GLN A 545 76.10 21.65 -57.53
CA GLN A 545 75.97 22.15 -58.91
C GLN A 545 77.30 22.70 -59.42
N HIS A 546 78.03 23.45 -58.59
CA HIS A 546 79.35 23.98 -58.95
C HIS A 546 80.37 22.85 -59.15
N ARG A 547 80.40 21.83 -58.26
CA ARG A 547 81.28 20.66 -58.42
C ARG A 547 80.95 19.88 -59.69
N ALA A 548 79.67 19.63 -59.96
CA ALA A 548 79.22 18.95 -61.17
C ALA A 548 79.60 19.74 -62.43
N ARG A 549 79.51 21.08 -62.40
CA ARG A 549 79.97 21.95 -63.48
C ARG A 549 81.48 21.84 -63.70
N MET A 550 82.28 21.94 -62.63
CA MET A 550 83.75 21.79 -62.71
C MET A 550 84.17 20.41 -63.21
N GLN A 551 83.42 19.37 -62.85
CA GLN A 551 83.68 18.00 -63.30
C GLN A 551 83.34 17.83 -64.79
N ARG A 552 82.23 18.41 -65.28
CA ARG A 552 81.92 18.47 -66.71
C ARG A 552 82.97 19.27 -67.50
N GLU A 553 83.46 20.38 -66.96
CA GLU A 553 84.54 21.17 -67.57
C GLU A 553 85.86 20.39 -67.64
N ARG A 554 86.17 19.55 -66.64
CA ARG A 554 87.33 18.63 -66.68
C ARG A 554 87.15 17.46 -67.66
N GLU A 555 85.95 16.89 -67.75
CA GLU A 555 85.64 15.78 -68.66
C GLU A 555 85.51 16.24 -70.13
N GLN A 556 85.30 17.53 -70.37
CA GLN A 556 85.24 18.14 -71.72
C GLN A 556 86.54 18.78 -72.19
N GLN A 557 87.63 18.70 -71.43
CA GLN A 557 88.95 19.10 -71.93
C GLN A 557 89.58 17.93 -72.71
N PRO A 558 89.67 18.01 -74.05
CA PRO A 558 90.41 17.03 -74.83
C PRO A 558 91.89 17.11 -74.46
N CYS A 559 92.47 15.97 -74.09
CA CYS A 559 93.92 15.79 -74.03
C CYS A 559 94.52 15.99 -75.43
N LEU A 560 94.87 17.24 -75.74
CA LEU A 560 95.94 17.60 -76.68
C LEU A 560 97.23 17.59 -75.83
N LEU A 561 98.17 16.65 -76.03
CA LEU A 561 99.33 16.83 -76.94
C LEU A 561 99.87 18.26 -76.77
N LEU A 562 100.91 18.50 -75.98
CA LEU A 562 102.20 17.80 -75.89
C LEU A 562 102.66 17.52 -74.45
#